data_AF-A0AAW6U7V3-F1
#
_entry.id   AF-A0AAW6U7V3-F1
#
_cell.length_a   1.000
_cell.length_b   1.000
_cell.length_c   1.000
_cell.angle_alpha   90.00
_cell.angle_beta   90.00
_cell.angle_gamma   90.00
#
_symmetry.space_group_name_H-M   'P 1'
#
loop_
_entity.id
_entity.type
_entity.pdbx_description
1 polymer ?
#
loop_
_entity_poly.entity_id
_entity_poly.type
_entity_poly.pdbx_seq_one_letter_code
_entity_poly.pdbx_strand_id
1 'polypeptide(L)'
;MARPHKCPYCGQSTSIGKGIRHTKTMGDRCIRLCKACRRKYTPKHQQGPERADDNANAGTEIVQENCPSEEALASEATTPVDVPPAVFQPASDLVRRPGATE
;
A
#
# COMPACT_ATOMS: atom_id res chain seq x y z
N MET A 1 -14.67 -10.91 22.96
CA MET A 1 -13.55 -9.95 22.84
C MET A 1 -12.81 -10.21 21.54
N ALA A 2 -12.76 -9.25 20.61
CA ALA A 2 -12.03 -9.42 19.35
C ALA A 2 -10.51 -9.41 19.59
N ARG A 3 -9.78 -10.40 19.06
CA ARG A 3 -8.31 -10.41 19.13
C ARG A 3 -7.75 -9.32 18.21
N PRO A 4 -6.91 -8.40 18.72
CA PRO A 4 -6.33 -7.35 17.89
C PRO A 4 -5.43 -7.94 16.80
N HIS A 5 -5.53 -7.40 15.58
CA HIS A 5 -4.68 -7.81 14.48
C HIS A 5 -3.25 -7.30 14.70
N LYS A 6 -2.30 -8.23 14.83
CA LYS A 6 -0.87 -7.89 14.95
C LYS A 6 -0.21 -7.83 13.57
N CYS A 7 0.65 -6.83 13.37
CA CYS A 7 1.49 -6.74 12.19
C CYS A 7 2.48 -7.93 12.16
N PRO A 8 2.57 -8.70 11.07
CA PRO A 8 3.47 -9.84 10.99
C PRO A 8 4.96 -9.45 10.94
N TYR A 9 5.27 -8.17 10.70
CA TYR A 9 6.64 -7.70 10.55
C TYR A 9 7.25 -7.12 11.83
N CYS A 10 6.43 -6.52 12.70
CA CYS A 10 6.92 -5.84 13.90
C CYS A 10 6.12 -6.18 15.17
N GLY A 11 5.09 -7.02 15.08
CA GLY A 11 4.27 -7.45 16.22
C GLY A 11 3.30 -6.40 16.77
N GLN A 12 3.38 -5.15 16.32
CA GLN A 12 2.51 -4.05 16.78
C GLN A 12 1.07 -4.24 16.32
N SER A 13 0.11 -3.88 17.18
CA SER A 13 -1.34 -3.96 16.90
C SER A 13 -1.90 -2.71 16.22
N THR A 14 -1.16 -1.59 16.27
CA THR A 14 -1.63 -0.31 15.74
C THR A 14 -1.49 -0.25 14.23
N SER A 15 -2.61 -0.03 13.55
CA SER A 15 -2.66 -0.03 12.09
C SER A 15 -3.84 0.77 11.55
N ILE A 16 -3.68 1.29 10.33
CA ILE A 16 -4.66 2.11 9.62
C ILE A 16 -5.23 1.28 8.46
N GLY A 17 -6.54 1.33 8.23
CA GLY A 17 -7.15 0.73 7.03
C GLY A 17 -6.75 1.49 5.78
N LYS A 18 -6.23 0.81 4.76
CA LYS A 18 -5.77 1.46 3.51
C LYS A 18 -6.67 1.17 2.30
N GLY A 19 -7.43 0.09 2.34
CA GLY A 19 -8.33 -0.31 1.26
C GLY A 19 -8.60 -1.80 1.28
N ILE A 20 -9.05 -2.34 0.15
CA ILE A 20 -9.43 -3.73 -0.02
C ILE A 20 -8.66 -4.32 -1.20
N ARG A 21 -8.22 -5.57 -1.06
CA ARG A 21 -7.65 -6.38 -2.14
C ARG A 21 -8.69 -7.42 -2.54
N HIS A 22 -9.09 -7.40 -3.81
CA HIS A 22 -9.88 -8.49 -4.38
C HIS A 22 -8.95 -9.64 -4.79
N THR A 23 -9.31 -10.86 -4.43
CA THR A 23 -8.61 -12.08 -4.86
C THR A 23 -9.64 -13.09 -5.35
N LYS A 24 -9.38 -13.72 -6.50
CA LYS A 24 -10.33 -14.63 -7.15
C LYS A 24 -10.78 -15.79 -6.25
N THR A 25 -9.87 -16.30 -5.41
CA THR A 25 -10.12 -17.46 -4.54
C THR A 25 -10.62 -17.10 -3.15
N MET A 26 -10.15 -15.97 -2.59
CA MET A 26 -10.38 -15.61 -1.18
C MET A 26 -11.31 -14.39 -1.00
N GLY A 27 -11.83 -13.85 -2.11
CA GLY A 27 -12.72 -12.70 -2.14
C GLY A 27 -12.02 -11.38 -1.80
N ASP A 28 -12.82 -10.43 -1.33
CA ASP A 28 -12.39 -9.11 -0.87
C ASP A 28 -11.76 -9.20 0.53
N ARG A 29 -10.52 -8.72 0.69
CA ARG A 29 -9.77 -8.72 1.95
C ARG A 29 -9.19 -7.35 2.26
N CYS A 30 -9.37 -6.85 3.49
CA CYS A 30 -8.87 -5.52 3.84
C CYS A 30 -7.33 -5.49 3.94
N ILE A 31 -6.74 -4.44 3.40
CA ILE A 31 -5.32 -4.13 3.52
C ILE A 31 -5.13 -3.12 4.66
N ARG A 32 -4.19 -3.41 5.56
CA ARG A 32 -3.82 -2.53 6.67
C ARG A 32 -2.39 -2.03 6.52
N LEU A 33 -2.15 -0.79 6.94
CA LEU A 33 -0.83 -0.18 7.05
C LEU A 33 -0.42 -0.14 8.52
N CYS A 34 0.71 -0.72 8.88
CA CYS A 34 1.21 -0.63 10.25
C CYS A 34 1.73 0.77 10.57
N LYS A 35 1.38 1.35 11.73
CA LYS A 35 1.90 2.67 12.14
C LYS A 35 3.39 2.64 12.49
N ALA A 36 3.89 1.53 13.04
CA ALA A 36 5.29 1.41 13.45
C ALA A 36 6.24 1.14 12.28
N CYS A 37 6.00 0.08 11.50
CA CYS A 37 6.90 -0.31 10.41
C CYS A 37 6.49 0.23 9.03
N ARG A 38 5.33 0.90 8.92
CA ARG A 38 4.80 1.46 7.66
C ARG A 38 4.66 0.46 6.51
N ARG A 39 4.64 -0.85 6.81
CA ARG A 39 4.41 -1.90 5.82
C ARG A 39 2.92 -2.24 5.70
N LYS A 40 2.52 -2.54 4.47
CA LYS A 40 1.18 -3.03 4.14
C LYS A 40 1.08 -4.52 4.45
N TYR A 41 -0.01 -4.96 5.05
CA TYR A 41 -0.27 -6.38 5.30
C TYR A 41 -1.78 -6.69 5.27
N THR A 42 -2.10 -7.95 4.99
CA THR A 42 -3.46 -8.48 5.02
C THR A 42 -3.61 -9.39 6.25
N PRO A 43 -4.52 -9.09 7.20
CA PRO A 43 -4.73 -9.93 8.37
C PRO A 43 -5.36 -11.29 7.99
N LYS A 44 -4.90 -12.39 8.62
CA LYS A 44 -5.16 -13.77 8.18
C LYS A 44 -6.61 -14.26 8.32
N HIS A 45 -7.39 -13.69 9.24
CA HIS A 45 -8.74 -14.18 9.57
C HIS A 45 -9.79 -13.08 9.45
N GLN A 46 -9.85 -12.41 8.29
CA GLN A 46 -10.87 -11.41 8.00
C GLN A 46 -11.91 -11.97 7.04
N GLN A 47 -13.18 -11.80 7.38
CA GLN A 47 -14.25 -11.83 6.39
C GLN A 47 -14.22 -10.48 5.67
N GLY A 48 -14.38 -10.48 4.36
CA GLY A 48 -14.48 -9.23 3.60
C GLY A 48 -15.64 -8.38 4.12
N PRO A 49 -15.61 -7.05 3.95
CA PRO A 49 -16.82 -6.28 4.17
C PRO A 49 -17.86 -6.86 3.21
N GLU A 50 -18.93 -7.43 3.74
CA GLU A 50 -20.08 -7.78 2.91
C GLU A 50 -20.45 -6.50 2.17
N ARG A 51 -20.49 -6.59 0.84
CA ARG A 51 -20.94 -5.47 0.03
C ARG A 51 -22.36 -5.24 0.49
N ALA A 52 -22.60 -4.14 1.19
CA ALA A 52 -23.94 -3.70 1.48
C ALA A 52 -24.57 -3.41 0.13
N ASP A 53 -25.27 -4.40 -0.44
CA ASP A 53 -26.23 -4.17 -1.51
C ASP A 53 -27.12 -3.02 -1.05
N ASP A 54 -27.31 -2.03 -1.92
CA ASP A 54 -27.96 -0.75 -1.67
C ASP A 54 -29.38 -0.91 -1.08
N ASN A 55 -29.51 -1.13 0.23
CA ASN A 55 -30.78 -1.03 0.93
C ASN A 55 -30.64 -0.83 2.45
N ALA A 56 -31.29 0.24 2.91
CA ALA A 56 -31.70 0.54 4.29
C ALA A 56 -30.61 0.95 5.30
N ASN A 57 -30.50 2.27 5.46
CA ASN A 57 -30.70 2.96 6.74
C ASN A 57 -30.61 2.09 8.01
N ALA A 58 -29.43 2.04 8.62
CA ALA A 58 -29.28 1.84 10.05
C ALA A 58 -27.99 2.55 10.51
N GLY A 59 -28.18 3.62 11.27
CA GLY A 59 -27.09 4.37 11.87
C GLY A 59 -26.17 3.45 12.67
N THR A 60 -24.88 3.52 12.37
CA THR A 60 -23.84 3.10 13.30
C THR A 60 -22.96 4.32 13.50
N GLU A 61 -23.03 4.87 14.71
CA GLU A 61 -22.21 5.96 15.18
C GLU A 61 -20.74 5.66 14.92
N ILE A 62 -20.20 6.33 13.91
CA ILE A 62 -18.76 6.46 13.76
C ILE A 62 -18.37 7.46 14.84
N VAL A 63 -17.83 6.96 15.96
CA VAL A 63 -17.11 7.80 16.91
C VAL A 63 -16.01 8.49 16.11
N GLN A 64 -16.29 9.74 15.81
CA GLN A 64 -15.43 10.70 15.16
C GLN A 64 -14.30 10.99 16.15
N GLU A 65 -13.27 10.14 16.12
CA GLU A 65 -12.05 10.38 16.88
C GLU A 65 -11.40 11.63 16.27
N ASN A 66 -11.57 12.73 17.01
CA ASN A 66 -11.00 14.06 16.81
C ASN A 66 -9.74 14.06 15.92
N CYS A 67 -9.90 14.64 14.72
CA CYS A 67 -8.81 15.29 14.02
C CYS A 67 -8.57 16.66 14.68
N PRO A 68 -7.43 16.92 15.33
CA PRO A 68 -7.01 18.30 15.54
C PRO A 68 -6.58 18.89 14.19
N SER A 69 -7.42 19.79 13.67
CA SER A 69 -7.12 20.75 12.61
C SER A 69 -6.02 21.72 13.04
N GLU A 70 -5.02 21.89 12.17
CA GLU A 70 -4.68 23.15 11.49
C GLU A 70 -3.91 24.15 12.34
N GLU A 71 -2.59 24.26 12.10
CA GLU A 71 -1.97 25.58 11.91
C GLU A 71 -0.57 25.49 11.26
N ALA A 72 -0.23 26.56 10.53
CA ALA A 72 0.99 26.89 9.78
C ALA A 72 0.99 26.47 8.29
N LEU A 73 0.36 27.27 7.43
CA LEU A 73 0.95 28.41 6.68
C LEU A 73 2.09 28.05 5.71
N ALA A 74 1.84 28.43 4.46
CA ALA A 74 2.70 28.41 3.28
C ALA A 74 4.11 28.97 3.49
N SER A 75 5.08 28.45 2.71
CA SER A 75 5.99 29.26 1.88
C SER A 75 6.85 28.37 0.97
N GLU A 76 6.68 28.59 -0.33
CA GLU A 76 7.66 28.64 -1.42
C GLU A 76 9.04 27.96 -1.26
N ALA A 77 9.37 27.06 -2.19
CA ALA A 77 10.39 27.29 -3.22
C ALA A 77 10.81 25.95 -3.85
N THR A 78 10.28 25.71 -5.05
CA THR A 78 10.80 24.73 -6.00
C THR A 78 12.23 25.11 -6.37
N THR A 79 13.20 24.25 -6.09
CA THR A 79 14.52 24.27 -6.75
C THR A 79 14.54 23.15 -7.80
N PRO A 80 14.71 23.45 -9.09
CA PRO A 80 14.92 22.43 -10.10
C PRO A 80 16.33 21.84 -9.94
N VAL A 81 16.41 20.54 -9.67
CA VAL A 81 17.67 19.81 -9.72
C VAL A 81 17.94 19.48 -11.18
N ASP A 82 18.92 20.19 -11.74
CA ASP A 82 19.55 19.93 -13.03
C ASP A 82 20.19 18.54 -12.98
N VAL A 83 19.51 17.53 -13.51
CA VAL A 83 20.06 16.19 -13.69
C VAL A 83 20.62 16.12 -15.12
N PRO A 84 21.93 15.99 -15.31
CA PRO A 84 22.51 15.86 -16.63
C PRO A 84 22.03 14.56 -17.29
N PRO A 85 21.76 14.58 -18.61
CA PRO A 85 21.32 13.39 -19.32
C PRO A 85 22.41 12.31 -19.29
N ALA A 86 22.03 11.13 -18.80
CA ALA A 86 22.86 9.94 -18.87
C ALA A 86 23.21 9.65 -20.33
N VAL A 87 24.51 9.67 -20.61
CA VAL A 87 25.11 9.34 -21.90
C VAL A 87 24.68 7.93 -22.28
N PHE A 88 23.93 7.83 -23.37
CA PHE A 88 23.56 6.58 -24.02
C PHE A 88 24.83 5.96 -24.59
N GLN A 89 25.37 4.91 -23.94
CA GLN A 89 26.42 4.10 -24.54
C GLN A 89 25.75 3.03 -25.43
N PRO A 90 25.96 3.04 -26.75
CA PRO A 90 25.48 1.97 -27.61
C PRO A 90 26.22 0.67 -27.30
N ALA A 91 25.47 -0.43 -27.28
CA ALA A 91 25.97 -1.78 -27.07
C ALA A 91 26.91 -2.17 -28.22
N SER A 92 28.20 -2.08 -27.97
CA SER A 92 29.23 -2.75 -28.76
C SER A 92 29.36 -4.21 -28.30
N ASP A 93 29.68 -5.06 -29.27
CA ASP A 93 30.09 -6.47 -29.14
C ASP A 93 29.00 -7.55 -29.21
N LEU A 94 28.33 -7.55 -30.36
CA LEU A 94 27.94 -8.77 -31.06
C LEU A 94 29.21 -9.49 -31.57
N VAL A 95 29.91 -10.23 -30.71
CA VAL A 95 31.01 -11.12 -31.13
C VAL A 95 30.65 -12.58 -30.86
N ARG A 96 30.07 -13.19 -31.91
CA ARG A 96 30.57 -14.41 -32.56
C ARG A 96 30.83 -15.65 -31.68
N ARG A 97 29.99 -16.68 -31.83
CA ARG A 97 30.47 -18.09 -31.94
C ARG A 97 29.72 -18.85 -33.04
N PRO A 98 30.39 -19.25 -34.13
CA PRO A 98 29.91 -20.29 -35.03
C PRO A 98 30.29 -21.67 -34.48
N GLY A 99 29.46 -22.67 -34.81
CA GLY A 99 29.90 -24.07 -34.92
C GLY A 99 29.54 -24.97 -33.74
N ALA A 100 28.51 -25.78 -33.95
CA ALA A 100 28.48 -27.16 -33.47
C ALA A 100 27.89 -28.03 -34.61
N THR A 101 28.79 -28.53 -35.45
CA THR A 101 28.72 -29.87 -36.06
C THR A 101 28.71 -30.88 -34.90
N GLU A 102 28.07 -32.05 -34.98
CA GLU A 102 28.17 -33.09 -36.02
C GLU A 102 26.84 -33.83 -36.21
#